data_AF-A0A1G2K8B8-F1
#
_entry.id   AF-A0A1G2K8B8-F1
#
_cell.length_a   1.000
_cell.length_b   1.000
_cell.length_c   1.000
_cell.angle_alpha   90.00
_cell.angle_beta   90.00
_cell.angle_gamma   90.00
#
_symmetry.space_group_name_H-M   'P 1'
#
loop_
_entity.id
_entity.type
_entity.pdbx_description
1 polymer ?
#
loop_
_entity_poly.entity_id
_entity_poly.type
_entity_poly.pdbx_seq_one_letter_code
_entity_poly.pdbx_strand_id
1 'polypeptide(L)'
;MNKKKEKILFFFVIIILASFTLPALAGIIGPGGPIVPCGKSTDTGDNENCNICHIPVLLKNLIDYMTYYIAIPLAFVMFGIAGFFLIISGGSPQRVQKGKQMFYNTVIGLVIVFVSWLLINEILLLLAGKKSFANLSQPWNQITIDKDNPICASGIGGAPPPSPPPPSPPGPGPGPKYFCYATSVSPETQKMVDCVKIEAAKQGLPITGVTTNLGAHTCDLTKTPPNISCHYGGTACNTIAHAADFNIAPAQRTPSNWSSLLIIASACGSRGVFCESSTTRFIGCTDPSINHIHANDPVNCNCN
;
A
#
# COMPACT_ATOMS: atom_id res chain seq x y z
N MET A 1 20.35 -24.14 -47.69
CA MET A 1 19.48 -22.97 -47.38
C MET A 1 20.05 -21.77 -48.12
N ASN A 2 19.24 -20.86 -48.67
CA ASN A 2 19.75 -19.75 -49.51
C ASN A 2 20.40 -18.68 -48.60
N LYS A 3 21.64 -18.21 -48.86
CA LYS A 3 22.37 -17.25 -47.98
C LYS A 3 21.55 -16.01 -47.60
N LYS A 4 20.61 -15.60 -48.45
CA LYS A 4 19.69 -14.48 -48.21
C LYS A 4 18.64 -14.80 -47.11
N LYS A 5 18.20 -16.05 -46.99
CA LYS A 5 17.22 -16.53 -46.01
C LYS A 5 17.81 -16.61 -44.60
N GLU A 6 19.08 -17.02 -44.49
CA GLU A 6 19.82 -17.04 -43.21
C GLU A 6 19.98 -15.64 -42.64
N LYS A 7 20.30 -14.65 -43.49
CA LYS A 7 20.41 -13.24 -43.07
C LYS A 7 19.09 -12.64 -42.59
N ILE A 8 17.98 -12.98 -43.24
CA ILE A 8 16.63 -12.52 -42.84
C ILE A 8 16.23 -13.14 -41.51
N LEU A 9 16.46 -14.45 -41.32
CA LEU A 9 16.17 -15.13 -40.06
C LEU A 9 17.01 -14.56 -38.91
N PHE A 10 18.30 -14.32 -39.16
CA PHE A 10 19.21 -13.75 -38.17
C PHE A 10 18.81 -12.33 -37.74
N PHE A 11 18.38 -11.50 -38.70
CA PHE A 11 17.89 -10.15 -38.41
C PHE A 11 16.59 -10.15 -37.61
N PHE A 12 15.65 -11.07 -37.92
CA PHE A 12 14.41 -11.24 -37.17
C PHE A 12 14.66 -11.71 -35.73
N VAL A 13 15.61 -12.65 -35.54
CA VAL A 13 16.02 -13.12 -34.21
C VAL A 13 16.68 -12.00 -33.41
N ILE A 14 17.52 -11.17 -34.03
CA ILE A 14 18.14 -10.01 -33.37
C ILE A 14 17.09 -8.98 -32.94
N ILE A 15 16.09 -8.68 -33.78
CA ILE A 15 14.99 -7.77 -33.43
C ILE A 15 14.17 -8.32 -32.26
N ILE A 16 13.88 -9.63 -32.26
CA ILE A 16 13.16 -10.28 -31.17
C ILE A 16 13.99 -10.25 -29.87
N LEU A 17 15.29 -10.57 -29.93
CA LEU A 17 16.18 -10.49 -28.77
C LEU A 17 16.28 -9.06 -28.24
N ALA A 18 16.45 -8.07 -29.13
CA ALA A 18 16.51 -6.67 -28.76
C ALA A 18 15.19 -6.20 -28.12
N SER A 19 14.03 -6.62 -28.63
CA SER A 19 12.73 -6.28 -28.05
C SER A 19 12.53 -6.85 -26.63
N PHE A 20 13.14 -7.99 -26.32
CA PHE A 20 13.11 -8.61 -25.00
C PHE A 20 14.12 -7.99 -24.03
N THR A 21 15.28 -7.52 -24.51
CA THR A 21 16.35 -6.96 -23.66
C THR A 21 16.20 -5.45 -23.42
N LEU A 22 15.59 -4.70 -24.34
CA LEU A 22 15.41 -3.25 -24.23
C LEU A 22 14.63 -2.81 -22.96
N PRO A 23 13.53 -3.48 -22.54
CA PRO A 23 12.84 -3.13 -21.30
C PRO A 23 13.68 -3.42 -20.04
N ALA A 24 14.57 -4.42 -20.09
CA ALA A 24 15.41 -4.81 -18.95
C ALA A 24 16.56 -3.82 -18.69
N LEU A 25 17.03 -3.11 -19.72
CA LEU A 25 18.12 -2.13 -19.62
C LEU A 25 17.68 -0.76 -19.09
N ALA A 26 16.39 -0.42 -19.16
CA ALA A 26 15.92 0.91 -18.79
C ALA A 26 15.81 1.11 -17.27
N GLY A 27 15.92 0.07 -16.43
CA GLY A 27 15.64 0.16 -14.99
C GLY A 27 14.20 0.61 -14.69
N ILE A 28 13.34 0.68 -15.72
CA ILE A 28 11.97 1.12 -15.63
C ILE A 28 11.17 -0.05 -15.10
N ILE A 29 10.79 0.08 -13.84
CA ILE A 29 9.70 -0.64 -13.21
C ILE A 29 8.52 -0.63 -14.20
N GLY A 30 8.13 -1.80 -14.69
CA GLY A 30 7.14 -1.92 -15.76
C GLY A 30 5.76 -1.32 -15.46
N PRO A 31 4.84 -1.31 -16.44
CA PRO A 31 3.43 -1.08 -16.16
C PRO A 31 3.00 -2.13 -15.14
N GLY A 32 2.87 -1.72 -13.87
CA GLY A 32 2.58 -2.63 -12.76
C GLY A 32 3.66 -2.79 -11.69
N GLY A 33 4.73 -1.98 -11.60
CA GLY A 33 5.55 -2.04 -10.38
C GLY A 33 6.48 -3.27 -10.30
N PRO A 34 7.25 -3.42 -9.20
CA PRO A 34 7.83 -4.72 -8.84
C PRO A 34 6.73 -5.74 -8.51
N ILE A 35 6.92 -7.02 -8.86
CA ILE A 35 5.94 -8.09 -8.56
C ILE A 35 5.65 -8.14 -7.05
N VAL A 36 6.70 -8.08 -6.22
CA VAL A 36 6.57 -7.94 -4.77
C VAL A 36 6.61 -6.44 -4.43
N PRO A 37 5.49 -5.83 -3.99
CA PRO A 37 5.41 -4.39 -3.77
C PRO A 37 6.00 -3.92 -2.43
N CYS A 38 6.45 -4.85 -1.57
CA CYS A 38 6.94 -4.61 -0.21
C CYS A 38 8.34 -5.21 0.00
N GLY A 39 8.97 -4.92 1.14
CA GLY A 39 10.27 -5.53 1.51
C GLY A 39 11.48 -5.03 0.72
N LYS A 40 11.40 -3.84 0.12
CA LYS A 40 12.55 -3.18 -0.52
C LYS A 40 13.29 -2.30 0.48
N SER A 41 14.52 -2.67 0.81
CA SER A 41 15.48 -1.78 1.48
C SER A 41 16.13 -0.87 0.42
N THR A 42 15.41 0.16 -0.02
CA THR A 42 16.04 1.30 -0.70
C THR A 42 16.26 2.40 0.33
N ASP A 43 17.33 3.18 0.16
CA ASP A 43 17.77 4.29 1.03
C ASP A 43 16.76 5.46 1.17
N THR A 44 15.51 5.25 0.76
CA THR A 44 14.36 6.14 0.89
C THR A 44 13.45 5.82 2.10
N GLY A 45 13.81 4.85 2.96
CA GLY A 45 13.22 4.74 4.30
C GLY A 45 11.91 3.96 4.44
N ASP A 46 11.31 3.47 3.35
CA ASP A 46 10.07 2.69 3.40
C ASP A 46 10.36 1.18 3.49
N ASN A 47 10.85 0.73 4.66
CA ASN A 47 10.83 -0.70 5.00
C ASN A 47 9.40 -1.12 5.38
N GLU A 48 8.46 -1.06 4.45
CA GLU A 48 7.12 -1.61 4.68
C GLU A 48 7.22 -3.15 4.75
N ASN A 49 7.00 -3.69 5.96
CA ASN A 49 6.85 -5.11 6.19
C ASN A 49 5.71 -5.66 5.32
N CYS A 50 5.97 -6.74 4.60
CA CYS A 50 4.95 -7.41 3.78
C CYS A 50 3.81 -7.94 4.64
N ASN A 51 2.66 -7.29 4.58
CA ASN A 51 1.40 -7.74 5.17
C ASN A 51 0.40 -8.20 4.08
N ILE A 52 -0.69 -8.87 4.46
CA ILE A 52 -1.76 -9.35 3.59
C ILE A 52 -2.34 -8.25 2.68
N CYS A 53 -2.27 -7.00 3.15
CA CYS A 53 -2.63 -5.79 2.42
C CYS A 53 -1.98 -5.69 1.03
N HIS A 54 -0.78 -6.27 0.89
CA HIS A 54 0.00 -6.24 -0.33
C HIS A 54 -0.41 -7.33 -1.32
N ILE A 55 -1.20 -8.33 -0.92
CA ILE A 55 -1.57 -9.46 -1.79
C ILE A 55 -2.34 -9.01 -3.03
N PRO A 56 -3.37 -8.13 -2.95
CA PRO A 56 -4.07 -7.66 -4.14
C PRO A 56 -3.16 -6.94 -5.13
N VAL A 57 -2.24 -6.11 -4.62
CA VAL A 57 -1.28 -5.38 -5.45
C VAL A 57 -0.25 -6.33 -6.05
N LEU A 58 0.23 -7.32 -5.30
CA LEU A 58 1.11 -8.38 -5.80
C LEU A 58 0.44 -9.16 -6.94
N LEU A 59 -0.81 -9.59 -6.74
CA LEU A 59 -1.56 -10.33 -7.76
C LEU A 59 -1.75 -9.49 -9.02
N LYS A 60 -2.10 -8.20 -8.86
CA LYS A 60 -2.19 -7.26 -9.98
C LYS A 60 -0.85 -7.17 -10.72
N ASN A 61 0.24 -6.93 -10.01
CA ASN A 61 1.57 -6.78 -10.59
C ASN A 61 2.04 -8.07 -11.29
N LEU A 62 1.67 -9.24 -10.75
CA LEU A 62 1.92 -10.53 -11.38
C LEU A 62 1.13 -10.69 -12.69
N ILE A 63 -0.16 -10.36 -12.69
CA ILE A 63 -1.00 -10.48 -13.90
C ILE A 63 -0.54 -9.48 -14.97
N ASP A 64 -0.22 -8.25 -14.58
CA ASP A 64 0.35 -7.25 -15.48
C ASP A 64 1.69 -7.74 -16.04
N TYR A 65 2.55 -8.34 -15.21
CA TYR A 65 3.80 -8.93 -15.66
C TYR A 65 3.57 -10.05 -16.68
N MET A 66 2.71 -11.02 -16.36
CA MET A 66 2.39 -12.13 -17.26
C MET A 66 1.76 -11.64 -18.57
N THR A 67 0.96 -10.58 -18.54
CA THR A 67 0.28 -10.07 -19.73
C THR A 67 1.22 -9.26 -20.61
N TYR A 68 1.85 -8.23 -20.04
CA TYR A 68 2.66 -7.27 -20.79
C TYR A 68 4.06 -7.77 -21.12
N TYR A 69 4.68 -8.57 -20.23
CA TYR A 69 6.06 -9.03 -20.41
C TYR A 69 6.19 -10.45 -20.95
N ILE A 70 5.15 -11.28 -20.84
CA ILE A 70 5.19 -12.66 -21.33
C ILE A 70 4.24 -12.86 -22.50
N ALA A 71 2.93 -12.69 -22.29
CA ALA A 71 1.91 -13.06 -23.27
C ALA A 71 2.00 -12.23 -24.55
N ILE A 72 2.07 -10.89 -24.44
CA ILE A 72 2.16 -10.01 -25.60
C ILE A 72 3.45 -10.26 -26.40
N PRO A 73 4.66 -10.26 -25.81
CA PRO A 73 5.89 -10.57 -26.54
C PRO A 73 5.89 -11.97 -27.16
N LEU A 74 5.38 -12.98 -26.46
CA LEU A 74 5.26 -14.33 -27.00
C LEU A 74 4.33 -14.38 -28.22
N ALA A 75 3.21 -13.66 -28.17
CA ALA A 75 2.31 -13.56 -29.31
C ALA A 75 2.98 -12.91 -30.52
N PHE A 76 3.76 -11.84 -30.33
CA PHE A 76 4.57 -11.24 -31.41
C PHE A 76 5.53 -12.26 -32.05
N VAL A 77 6.22 -13.09 -31.23
CA VAL A 77 7.10 -14.14 -31.74
C VAL A 77 6.32 -15.18 -32.54
N MET A 78 5.19 -15.66 -32.02
CA MET A 78 4.37 -16.66 -32.71
C MET A 78 3.77 -16.13 -34.00
N PHE A 79 3.32 -14.87 -34.04
CA PHE A 79 2.89 -14.22 -35.28
C PHE A 79 4.04 -14.09 -36.29
N GLY A 80 5.25 -13.77 -35.84
CA GLY A 80 6.45 -13.75 -36.67
C GLY A 80 6.74 -15.12 -37.29
N ILE A 81 6.68 -16.18 -36.49
CA ILE A 81 6.88 -17.57 -36.96
C ILE A 81 5.77 -17.98 -37.94
N ALA A 82 4.51 -17.69 -37.61
CA ALA A 82 3.37 -17.98 -38.47
C ALA A 82 3.50 -17.26 -39.83
N GLY A 83 3.82 -15.97 -39.82
CA GLY A 83 4.07 -15.17 -41.02
C GLY A 83 5.25 -15.70 -41.84
N PHE A 84 6.34 -16.10 -41.17
CA PHE A 84 7.47 -16.73 -41.83
C PHE A 84 7.05 -18.00 -42.58
N PHE A 85 6.35 -18.93 -41.93
CA PHE A 85 5.85 -20.17 -42.55
C PHE A 85 4.96 -19.92 -43.77
N LEU A 86 4.14 -18.87 -43.74
CA LEU A 86 3.29 -18.48 -44.87
C LEU A 86 4.12 -17.96 -46.04
N ILE A 87 5.13 -17.10 -45.79
CA ILE A 87 5.98 -16.52 -46.85
C ILE A 87 6.88 -17.58 -47.50
N ILE A 88 7.47 -18.48 -46.70
CA ILE A 88 8.41 -19.50 -47.21
C ILE A 88 7.71 -20.77 -47.74
N SER A 89 6.38 -20.82 -47.70
CA SER A 89 5.59 -22.00 -48.06
C SER A 89 5.87 -22.50 -49.49
N GLY A 90 6.19 -21.60 -50.42
CA GLY A 90 6.56 -21.96 -51.80
C GLY A 90 5.50 -22.81 -52.51
N GLY A 91 4.21 -22.65 -52.15
CA GLY A 91 3.10 -23.44 -52.69
C GLY A 91 2.83 -24.77 -51.99
N SER A 92 3.62 -25.17 -50.97
CA SER A 92 3.32 -26.39 -50.18
C SER A 92 2.07 -26.18 -49.32
N PRO A 93 0.98 -26.95 -49.55
CA PRO A 93 -0.25 -26.82 -48.76
C PRO A 93 -0.03 -27.10 -47.28
N GLN A 94 0.86 -28.06 -46.95
CA GLN A 94 1.15 -28.42 -45.56
C GLN A 94 1.79 -27.25 -44.77
N ARG A 95 2.69 -26.48 -45.39
CA ARG A 95 3.33 -25.33 -44.73
C ARG A 95 2.39 -24.15 -44.57
N VAL A 96 1.54 -23.90 -45.58
CA VAL A 96 0.48 -22.88 -45.48
C VAL A 96 -0.49 -23.23 -44.35
N GLN A 97 -0.92 -24.48 -44.28
CA GLN A 97 -1.84 -24.93 -43.24
C GLN A 97 -1.23 -24.78 -41.84
N LYS A 98 0.04 -25.17 -41.66
CA LYS A 98 0.76 -24.96 -40.40
C LYS A 98 0.85 -23.48 -40.00
N GLY A 99 1.21 -22.60 -40.93
CA GLY A 99 1.28 -21.16 -40.65
C GLY A 99 -0.07 -20.57 -40.23
N LYS A 100 -1.16 -20.92 -40.93
CA LYS A 100 -2.52 -20.51 -40.55
C LYS A 100 -2.92 -21.05 -39.18
N GLN A 101 -2.64 -22.32 -38.91
CA GLN A 101 -2.97 -22.94 -37.62
C GLN A 101 -2.25 -22.23 -36.47
N MET A 102 -0.94 -21.95 -36.60
CA MET A 102 -0.20 -21.19 -35.59
C MET A 102 -0.81 -19.81 -35.39
N PHE A 103 -1.14 -19.10 -36.47
CA PHE A 103 -1.77 -17.78 -36.40
C PHE A 103 -3.09 -17.82 -35.62
N TYR A 104 -4.02 -18.71 -35.97
CA TYR A 104 -5.31 -18.81 -35.28
C TYR A 104 -5.14 -19.26 -33.82
N ASN A 105 -4.23 -20.18 -33.53
CA ASN A 105 -3.95 -20.61 -32.17
C ASN A 105 -3.42 -19.44 -31.32
N THR A 106 -2.55 -18.59 -31.87
CA THR A 106 -2.06 -17.39 -31.18
C THR A 106 -3.17 -16.37 -30.94
N VAL A 107 -4.05 -16.15 -31.93
CA VAL A 107 -5.21 -15.26 -31.76
C VAL A 107 -6.13 -15.76 -30.65
N ILE A 108 -6.47 -17.06 -30.65
CA ILE A 108 -7.31 -17.67 -29.62
C ILE A 108 -6.66 -17.51 -28.24
N GLY A 109 -5.35 -17.75 -28.13
CA GLY A 109 -4.60 -17.55 -26.88
C GLY A 109 -4.68 -16.11 -26.36
N LEU A 110 -4.48 -15.11 -27.22
CA LEU A 110 -4.62 -13.70 -26.84
C LEU A 110 -6.04 -13.34 -26.41
N VAL A 111 -7.05 -13.84 -27.13
CA VAL A 111 -8.45 -13.64 -26.75
C VAL A 111 -8.72 -14.20 -25.36
N ILE A 112 -8.22 -15.39 -25.04
CA ILE A 112 -8.37 -15.99 -23.70
C ILE A 112 -7.71 -15.12 -22.63
N VAL A 113 -6.51 -14.60 -22.88
CA VAL A 113 -5.80 -13.71 -21.93
C VAL A 113 -6.60 -12.43 -21.67
N PHE A 114 -7.07 -11.75 -22.71
CA PHE A 114 -7.83 -10.51 -22.56
C PHE A 114 -9.22 -10.72 -21.94
N VAL A 115 -9.90 -11.82 -22.29
CA VAL A 115 -11.18 -12.18 -21.66
C VAL A 115 -10.97 -12.50 -20.18
N SER A 116 -9.91 -13.24 -19.83
CA SER A 116 -9.58 -13.52 -18.43
C SER A 116 -9.30 -12.22 -17.66
N TRP A 117 -8.57 -11.29 -18.27
CA TRP A 117 -8.31 -9.96 -17.71
C TRP A 117 -9.61 -9.18 -17.43
N LEU A 118 -10.61 -9.26 -18.32
CA LEU A 118 -11.92 -8.62 -18.11
C LEU A 118 -12.75 -9.33 -17.02
N LEU A 119 -12.77 -10.66 -17.02
CA LEU A 119 -13.58 -11.45 -16.08
C LEU A 119 -13.14 -11.30 -14.61
N ILE A 120 -11.88 -10.99 -14.36
CA ILE A 120 -11.40 -10.71 -12.99
C ILE A 120 -12.21 -9.59 -12.34
N ASN A 121 -12.54 -8.54 -13.10
CA ASN A 121 -13.36 -7.45 -12.60
C ASN A 121 -14.71 -7.95 -12.06
N GLU A 122 -15.35 -8.85 -12.80
CA GLU A 122 -16.67 -9.37 -12.47
C GLU A 122 -16.65 -10.27 -11.25
N ILE A 123 -15.64 -11.13 -11.14
CA ILE A 123 -15.46 -12.01 -9.99
C ILE A 123 -15.24 -11.17 -8.72
N LEU A 124 -14.40 -10.13 -8.80
CA LEU A 124 -14.12 -9.25 -7.66
C LEU A 124 -15.37 -8.47 -7.22
N LEU A 125 -16.18 -7.98 -8.16
CA LEU A 125 -17.44 -7.28 -7.84
C LEU A 125 -18.47 -8.19 -7.18
N LEU A 126 -18.61 -9.43 -7.67
CA LEU A 126 -19.50 -10.45 -7.11
C LEU A 126 -19.09 -10.82 -5.68
N LEU A 127 -17.80 -11.05 -5.44
CA LEU A 127 -17.27 -11.36 -4.11
C LEU A 127 -17.39 -10.19 -3.13
N ALA A 128 -17.32 -8.95 -3.62
CA ALA A 128 -17.51 -7.74 -2.81
C ALA A 128 -18.98 -7.45 -2.46
N GLY A 129 -19.94 -8.31 -2.84
CA GLY A 129 -21.36 -8.15 -2.52
C GLY A 129 -22.06 -6.99 -3.24
N LYS A 130 -21.40 -6.37 -4.23
CA LYS A 130 -21.95 -5.26 -5.02
C LYS A 130 -22.71 -5.81 -6.23
N LYS A 131 -24.00 -5.46 -6.35
CA LYS A 131 -24.86 -5.84 -7.47
C LYS A 131 -24.95 -4.70 -8.49
N SER A 132 -23.97 -4.49 -9.37
CA SER A 132 -24.18 -3.90 -10.71
C SER A 132 -22.87 -3.57 -11.45
N PHE A 133 -22.90 -3.77 -12.78
CA PHE A 133 -21.97 -3.23 -13.78
C PHE A 133 -21.98 -1.68 -13.88
N ALA A 134 -22.92 -0.99 -13.23
CA ALA A 134 -23.14 0.45 -13.39
C ALA A 134 -22.23 1.37 -12.55
N ASN A 135 -21.47 0.83 -11.58
CA ASN A 135 -20.56 1.61 -10.73
C ASN A 135 -19.09 1.20 -10.95
N LEU A 136 -18.65 1.25 -12.20
CA LEU A 136 -17.24 1.16 -12.58
C LEU A 136 -16.52 2.46 -12.18
N SER A 137 -16.37 2.74 -10.89
CA SER A 137 -15.54 3.89 -10.48
C SER A 137 -14.05 3.58 -10.56
N GLN A 138 -13.62 2.31 -10.43
CA GLN A 138 -12.21 1.91 -10.52
C GLN A 138 -12.08 0.50 -11.16
N PRO A 139 -11.40 0.35 -12.31
CA PRO A 139 -11.09 -0.98 -12.86
C PRO A 139 -10.07 -1.70 -11.96
N TRP A 140 -10.14 -3.03 -11.87
CA TRP A 140 -9.30 -3.83 -10.96
C TRP A 140 -7.79 -3.63 -11.16
N ASN A 141 -7.35 -3.17 -12.33
CA ASN A 141 -5.96 -2.82 -12.61
C ASN A 141 -5.54 -1.45 -12.04
N GLN A 142 -6.37 -0.80 -11.22
CA GLN A 142 -6.05 0.42 -10.49
C GLN A 142 -6.02 0.19 -8.97
N ILE A 143 -5.90 -1.06 -8.52
CA ILE A 143 -5.75 -1.38 -7.09
C ILE A 143 -4.41 -0.81 -6.60
N THR A 144 -4.48 0.14 -5.68
CA THR A 144 -3.37 0.76 -4.95
C THR A 144 -3.37 0.32 -3.48
N ILE A 145 -2.25 0.55 -2.79
CA ILE A 145 -2.13 0.35 -1.33
C ILE A 145 -2.73 1.59 -0.62
N ASP A 146 -3.98 1.92 -0.90
CA ASP A 146 -4.69 3.00 -0.22
C ASP A 146 -5.64 2.46 0.84
N LYS A 147 -6.05 3.32 1.80
CA LYS A 147 -6.94 2.99 2.94
C LYS A 147 -8.28 2.37 2.54
N ASP A 148 -8.61 2.35 1.25
CA ASP A 148 -9.82 1.79 0.67
C ASP A 148 -9.66 0.33 0.20
N ASN A 149 -8.47 -0.29 0.37
CA ASN A 149 -8.33 -1.73 0.12
C ASN A 149 -9.20 -2.51 1.14
N PRO A 150 -10.27 -3.20 0.70
CA PRO A 150 -11.18 -3.87 1.60
C PRO A 150 -10.51 -4.96 2.42
N ILE A 151 -9.40 -5.55 1.96
CA ILE A 151 -8.63 -6.55 2.72
C ILE A 151 -7.86 -5.89 3.88
N CYS A 152 -7.38 -4.66 3.70
CA CYS A 152 -6.77 -3.87 4.76
C CYS A 152 -7.80 -3.34 5.75
N ALA A 153 -8.98 -2.96 5.26
CA ALA A 153 -10.07 -2.48 6.10
C ALA A 153 -10.75 -3.60 6.91
N SER A 154 -10.75 -4.85 6.41
CA SER A 154 -11.52 -5.95 7.02
C SER A 154 -10.77 -6.75 8.09
N GLY A 155 -9.48 -6.48 8.33
CA GLY A 155 -8.72 -7.20 9.37
C GLY A 155 -8.60 -8.73 9.18
N ILE A 156 -8.90 -9.24 7.98
CA ILE A 156 -8.90 -10.70 7.66
C ILE A 156 -7.49 -11.21 7.37
N GLY A 157 -6.51 -10.31 7.29
CA GLY A 157 -5.11 -10.67 7.50
C GLY A 157 -4.79 -10.76 8.96
N GLY A 158 -4.97 -11.94 9.54
CA GLY A 158 -4.13 -12.29 10.67
C GLY A 158 -2.68 -12.03 10.27
N ALA A 159 -1.98 -11.20 11.03
CA ALA A 159 -0.54 -11.16 10.97
C ALA A 159 -0.03 -12.62 10.99
N PRO A 160 1.00 -13.00 10.22
CA PRO A 160 1.57 -14.32 10.38
C PRO A 160 1.88 -14.54 11.87
N PRO A 161 1.60 -15.73 12.44
CA PRO A 161 2.08 -16.01 13.79
C PRO A 161 3.59 -15.74 13.77
N PRO A 162 4.13 -14.98 14.74
CA PRO A 162 5.56 -14.75 14.80
C PRO A 162 6.24 -16.13 14.74
N SER A 163 7.21 -16.28 13.84
CA SER A 163 8.11 -17.44 13.85
C SER A 163 8.56 -17.70 15.29
N PRO A 164 8.55 -18.96 15.79
CA PRO A 164 8.96 -19.23 17.16
C PRO A 164 10.34 -18.61 17.38
N PRO A 165 10.52 -17.79 18.43
CA PRO A 165 11.79 -17.16 18.68
C PRO A 165 12.86 -18.25 18.80
N PRO A 166 14.10 -18.02 18.31
CA PRO A 166 15.23 -18.88 18.69
C PRO A 166 15.20 -19.07 20.21
N PRO A 167 15.55 -20.25 20.75
CA PRO A 167 15.41 -20.54 22.17
C PRO A 167 15.98 -19.36 22.96
N SER A 168 15.09 -18.70 23.70
CA SER A 168 15.39 -17.46 24.37
C SER A 168 16.63 -17.68 25.22
N PRO A 169 17.65 -16.80 25.15
CA PRO A 169 18.61 -16.70 26.24
C PRO A 169 17.82 -16.61 27.56
N PRO A 170 18.34 -17.13 28.68
CA PRO A 170 17.64 -17.08 29.96
C PRO A 170 17.05 -15.69 30.15
N GLY A 171 15.72 -15.60 30.23
CA GLY A 171 15.00 -14.33 30.11
C GLY A 171 15.56 -13.31 31.09
N PRO A 172 15.72 -12.02 30.71
CA PRO A 172 15.91 -11.00 31.72
C PRO A 172 14.68 -11.05 32.63
N GLY A 173 14.89 -10.91 33.93
CA GLY A 173 13.81 -10.83 34.91
C GLY A 173 12.76 -9.75 34.57
N PRO A 174 11.70 -9.61 35.38
CA PRO A 174 10.58 -8.72 35.08
C PRO A 174 11.07 -7.34 34.64
N GLY A 175 10.67 -6.93 33.42
CA GLY A 175 11.08 -5.65 32.85
C GLY A 175 10.70 -4.48 33.78
N PRO A 176 11.53 -3.42 33.85
CA PRO A 176 11.26 -2.28 34.71
C PRO A 176 10.01 -1.49 34.31
N LYS A 177 9.27 -1.01 35.32
CA LYS A 177 8.25 0.03 35.16
C LYS A 177 8.92 1.40 35.26
N TYR A 178 8.64 2.29 34.32
CA TYR A 178 9.22 3.62 34.28
C TYR A 178 8.16 4.69 34.55
N PHE A 179 8.50 5.67 35.36
CA PHE A 179 7.68 6.87 35.51
C PHE A 179 8.17 7.93 34.53
N CYS A 180 7.37 8.22 33.52
CA CYS A 180 7.70 9.10 32.41
C CYS A 180 6.94 10.41 32.52
N TYR A 181 7.62 11.52 32.26
CA TYR A 181 7.06 12.87 32.19
C TYR A 181 7.76 13.60 31.05
N ALA A 182 7.15 14.67 30.53
CA ALA A 182 7.77 15.48 29.49
C ALA A 182 7.97 16.92 29.96
N THR A 183 9.17 17.45 29.74
CA THR A 183 9.56 18.82 30.10
C THR A 183 9.64 19.73 28.87
N SER A 184 9.70 19.13 27.67
CA SER A 184 9.73 19.85 26.41
C SER A 184 8.85 19.15 25.36
N VAL A 185 8.63 19.84 24.25
CA VAL A 185 7.84 19.36 23.10
C VAL A 185 8.76 19.26 21.90
N SER A 186 8.63 18.20 21.10
CA SER A 186 9.47 18.04 19.91
C SER A 186 9.21 19.16 18.89
N PRO A 187 10.22 19.58 18.10
CA PRO A 187 10.01 20.52 17.00
C PRO A 187 8.96 20.03 15.99
N GLU A 188 8.86 18.72 15.79
CA GLU A 188 7.88 18.08 14.91
C GLU A 188 6.47 18.21 15.46
N THR A 189 6.28 17.98 16.77
CA THR A 189 5.00 18.19 17.45
C THR A 189 4.60 19.66 17.39
N GLN A 190 5.54 20.60 17.55
CA GLN A 190 5.22 22.03 17.46
C GLN A 190 4.76 22.42 16.05
N LYS A 191 5.46 21.96 15.00
CA LYS A 191 5.05 22.19 13.60
C LYS A 191 3.66 21.61 13.30
N MET A 192 3.39 20.40 13.79
CA MET A 192 2.09 19.76 13.68
C MET A 192 1.00 20.59 14.36
N VAL A 193 1.22 21.01 15.62
CA VAL A 193 0.27 21.83 16.38
C VAL A 193 -0.02 23.15 15.67
N ASP A 194 1.01 23.81 15.14
CA ASP A 194 0.86 25.09 14.43
C ASP A 194 0.05 24.92 13.13
N CYS A 195 0.32 23.86 12.36
CA CYS A 195 -0.48 23.51 11.18
C CYS A 195 -1.96 23.30 11.54
N VAL A 196 -2.24 22.48 12.56
CA VAL A 196 -3.62 22.16 12.95
C VAL A 196 -4.38 23.41 13.38
N LYS A 197 -3.75 24.30 14.16
CA LYS A 197 -4.35 25.57 14.56
C LYS A 197 -4.72 26.45 13.37
N ILE A 198 -3.82 26.56 12.39
CA ILE A 198 -4.03 27.39 11.19
C ILE A 198 -5.16 26.82 10.33
N GLU A 199 -5.12 25.53 10.02
CA GLU A 199 -6.10 24.90 9.12
C GLU A 199 -7.49 24.80 9.78
N ALA A 200 -7.56 24.52 11.08
CA ALA A 200 -8.82 24.50 11.81
C ALA A 200 -9.47 25.89 11.89
N ALA A 201 -8.66 26.96 12.08
CA ALA A 201 -9.16 28.33 12.05
C ALA A 201 -9.74 28.73 10.69
N LYS A 202 -9.12 28.29 9.58
CA LYS A 202 -9.64 28.53 8.21
C LYS A 202 -11.02 27.91 7.99
N GLN A 203 -11.34 26.82 8.68
CA GLN A 203 -12.63 26.16 8.62
C GLN A 203 -13.64 26.66 9.67
N GLY A 204 -13.33 27.74 10.39
CA GLY A 204 -14.21 28.27 11.43
C GLY A 204 -14.26 27.42 12.71
N LEU A 205 -13.28 26.53 12.91
CA LEU A 205 -13.14 25.64 14.07
C LEU A 205 -11.87 25.98 14.86
N PRO A 206 -11.76 27.19 15.46
CA PRO A 206 -10.56 27.56 16.20
C PRO A 206 -10.31 26.62 17.38
N ILE A 207 -9.07 26.14 17.50
CA ILE A 207 -8.63 25.30 18.62
C ILE A 207 -8.59 26.15 19.89
N THR A 208 -9.30 25.73 20.92
CA THR A 208 -9.40 26.43 22.21
C THR A 208 -8.39 25.94 23.25
N GLY A 209 -7.84 24.75 23.06
CA GLY A 209 -6.83 24.19 23.96
C GLY A 209 -5.96 23.18 23.24
N VAL A 210 -4.66 23.19 23.59
CA VAL A 210 -3.73 22.15 23.17
C VAL A 210 -2.98 21.65 24.40
N THR A 211 -2.98 20.34 24.61
CA THR A 211 -2.22 19.69 25.68
C THR A 211 -1.15 18.81 25.06
N THR A 212 0.12 19.08 25.37
CA THR A 212 1.26 18.32 24.81
C THR A 212 2.02 17.56 25.88
N ASN A 213 2.39 18.20 26.99
CA ASN A 213 3.28 17.62 28.01
C ASN A 213 2.74 17.77 29.44
N LEU A 214 1.42 17.83 29.62
CA LEU A 214 0.84 18.08 30.94
C LEU A 214 0.64 16.78 31.74
N GLY A 215 1.59 16.47 32.62
CA GLY A 215 1.44 15.39 33.60
C GLY A 215 2.56 14.35 33.53
N ALA A 216 2.23 13.13 33.93
CA ALA A 216 3.15 11.99 33.91
C ALA A 216 2.38 10.68 33.68
N HIS A 217 3.07 9.68 33.14
CA HIS A 217 2.54 8.37 32.84
C HIS A 217 3.47 7.27 33.34
N THR A 218 2.89 6.17 33.84
CA THR A 218 3.69 5.00 34.19
C THR A 218 3.76 4.05 33.00
N CYS A 219 4.91 4.03 32.35
CA CYS A 219 5.23 3.08 31.29
C CYS A 219 5.44 1.69 31.88
N ASP A 220 4.56 0.76 31.53
CA ASP A 220 4.63 -0.64 31.97
C ASP A 220 4.94 -1.52 30.76
N LEU A 221 6.23 -1.84 30.58
CA LEU A 221 6.73 -2.71 29.51
C LEU A 221 6.45 -4.19 29.79
N THR A 222 5.93 -4.52 30.98
CA THR A 222 5.54 -5.90 31.33
C THR A 222 4.15 -6.27 30.85
N LYS A 223 3.35 -5.29 30.40
CA LYS A 223 2.02 -5.52 29.83
C LYS A 223 2.11 -5.85 28.34
N THR A 224 1.17 -6.67 27.87
CA THR A 224 1.03 -7.01 26.46
C THR A 224 -0.37 -6.62 25.99
N PRO A 225 -0.53 -5.54 25.20
CA PRO A 225 0.53 -4.65 24.69
C PRO A 225 1.13 -3.72 25.78
N PRO A 226 2.35 -3.20 25.58
CA PRO A 226 3.00 -2.27 26.50
C PRO A 226 2.15 -1.01 26.72
N ASN A 227 2.02 -0.58 27.97
CA ASN A 227 1.26 0.62 28.30
C ASN A 227 2.17 1.85 28.22
N ILE A 228 2.31 2.45 27.04
CA ILE A 228 3.20 3.60 26.78
C ILE A 228 2.45 4.79 26.18
N SER A 229 2.99 5.99 26.36
CA SER A 229 2.35 7.24 25.93
C SER A 229 3.35 8.21 25.30
N CYS A 230 2.97 8.78 24.16
CA CYS A 230 3.82 9.67 23.39
C CYS A 230 3.83 11.11 23.91
N HIS A 231 2.87 11.49 24.75
CA HIS A 231 2.97 12.72 25.53
C HIS A 231 4.19 12.73 26.46
N TYR A 232 4.77 11.56 26.76
CA TYR A 232 5.81 11.38 27.76
C TYR A 232 7.03 10.61 27.23
N GLY A 233 7.35 10.77 25.94
CA GLY A 233 8.57 10.22 25.35
C GLY A 233 8.48 8.77 24.85
N GLY A 234 7.27 8.20 24.77
CA GLY A 234 7.04 6.89 24.16
C GLY A 234 7.79 5.74 24.84
N THR A 235 8.35 4.83 24.04
CA THR A 235 9.17 3.69 24.52
C THR A 235 10.46 4.13 25.21
N ALA A 236 10.97 5.31 24.88
CA ALA A 236 12.27 5.80 25.34
C ALA A 236 12.20 6.65 26.61
N CYS A 237 11.00 7.11 27.03
CA CYS A 237 10.82 7.93 28.22
C CYS A 237 11.76 9.16 28.23
N ASN A 238 12.00 9.75 27.05
CA ASN A 238 13.08 10.72 26.78
C ASN A 238 12.80 12.16 27.24
N THR A 239 11.76 12.38 28.05
CA THR A 239 11.27 13.69 28.52
C THR A 239 10.78 14.68 27.46
N ILE A 240 10.60 14.23 26.22
CA ILE A 240 10.09 15.03 25.11
C ILE A 240 8.70 14.54 24.74
N ALA A 241 7.74 15.45 24.64
CA ALA A 241 6.40 15.15 24.14
C ALA A 241 6.40 15.06 22.62
N HIS A 242 5.82 13.97 22.13
CA HIS A 242 5.66 13.60 20.72
C HIS A 242 4.18 13.49 20.32
N ALA A 243 3.28 14.07 21.11
CA ALA A 243 1.85 14.05 20.90
C ALA A 243 1.18 15.34 21.40
N ALA A 244 -0.01 15.60 20.87
CA ALA A 244 -0.82 16.73 21.24
C ALA A 244 -2.31 16.38 21.22
N ASP A 245 -3.03 16.85 22.24
CA ASP A 245 -4.48 16.78 22.34
C ASP A 245 -5.08 18.13 21.95
N PHE A 246 -5.97 18.12 20.96
CA PHE A 246 -6.65 19.30 20.46
C PHE A 246 -8.07 19.36 20.97
N ASN A 247 -8.42 20.49 21.59
CA ASN A 247 -9.76 20.75 22.09
C ASN A 247 -10.38 21.96 21.38
N ILE A 248 -11.69 21.89 21.17
CA ILE A 248 -12.51 22.95 20.58
C ILE A 248 -13.52 23.46 21.61
N ALA A 249 -14.08 24.64 21.33
CA ALA A 249 -15.04 25.29 22.21
C ALA A 249 -16.21 24.35 22.52
N PRO A 250 -16.76 24.34 23.75
CA PRO A 250 -17.87 23.45 24.12
C PRO A 250 -19.06 23.53 23.16
N ALA A 251 -19.40 24.73 22.66
CA ALA A 251 -20.48 24.93 21.70
C ALA A 251 -20.22 24.29 20.32
N GLN A 252 -18.98 23.97 19.99
CA GLN A 252 -18.56 23.38 18.72
C GLN A 252 -18.33 21.87 18.80
N ARG A 253 -18.49 21.23 19.97
CA ARG A 253 -18.27 19.79 20.18
C ARG A 253 -19.41 18.96 19.60
N THR A 254 -19.43 18.87 18.27
CA THR A 254 -20.36 18.04 17.50
C THR A 254 -19.59 16.93 16.79
N PRO A 255 -20.24 15.77 16.53
CA PRO A 255 -19.62 14.70 15.75
C PRO A 255 -19.01 15.13 14.41
N SER A 256 -19.68 16.04 13.70
CA SER A 256 -19.18 16.57 12.43
C SER A 256 -17.91 17.38 12.61
N ASN A 257 -17.84 18.23 13.64
CA ASN A 257 -16.66 19.07 13.89
C ASN A 257 -15.48 18.24 14.39
N TRP A 258 -15.72 17.19 15.19
CA TRP A 258 -14.68 16.24 15.57
C TRP A 258 -14.15 15.47 14.36
N SER A 259 -15.03 15.05 13.45
CA SER A 259 -14.63 14.41 12.19
C SER A 259 -13.80 15.34 11.31
N SER A 260 -14.22 16.60 11.17
CA SER A 260 -13.45 17.62 10.43
C SER A 260 -12.08 17.85 11.06
N LEU A 261 -12.01 17.97 12.39
CA LEU A 261 -10.73 18.18 13.08
C LEU A 261 -9.80 16.97 12.97
N LEU A 262 -10.33 15.75 13.00
CA LEU A 262 -9.55 14.53 12.75
C LEU A 262 -8.94 14.52 11.35
N ILE A 263 -9.68 14.95 10.33
CA ILE A 263 -9.18 15.07 8.95
C ILE A 263 -8.07 16.12 8.87
N ILE A 264 -8.28 17.29 9.49
CA ILE A 264 -7.31 18.38 9.52
C ILE A 264 -6.01 17.94 10.20
N ALA A 265 -6.10 17.32 11.38
CA ALA A 265 -4.94 16.79 12.09
C ALA A 265 -4.19 15.75 11.25
N SER A 266 -4.92 14.84 10.59
CA SER A 266 -4.32 13.86 9.69
C SER A 266 -3.59 14.49 8.49
N ALA A 267 -4.10 15.60 7.97
CA ALA A 267 -3.47 16.34 6.86
C ALA A 267 -2.22 17.13 7.30
N CYS A 268 -2.07 17.43 8.59
CA CYS A 268 -0.92 18.14 9.15
C CYS A 268 0.29 17.26 9.47
N GLY A 269 0.39 16.08 8.83
CA GLY A 269 1.52 15.16 8.99
C GLY A 269 1.50 14.35 10.29
N SER A 270 0.39 14.37 11.03
CA SER A 270 0.21 13.57 12.24
C SER A 270 0.14 12.07 11.94
N ARG A 271 0.62 11.25 12.89
CA ARG A 271 0.42 9.80 12.93
C ARG A 271 -0.50 9.40 14.07
N GLY A 272 -1.29 8.35 13.87
CA GLY A 272 -2.20 7.84 14.89
C GLY A 272 -3.10 8.94 15.45
N VAL A 273 -3.94 9.53 14.59
CA VAL A 273 -4.93 10.53 14.99
C VAL A 273 -6.21 9.80 15.40
N PHE A 274 -6.73 10.08 16.58
CA PHE A 274 -7.94 9.43 17.06
C PHE A 274 -8.79 10.37 17.91
N CYS A 275 -10.09 10.07 17.91
CA CYS A 275 -11.05 10.69 18.81
C CYS A 275 -10.98 10.00 20.17
N GLU A 276 -10.81 10.79 21.23
CA GLU A 276 -10.65 10.28 22.59
C GLU A 276 -11.53 10.99 23.61
N SER A 277 -11.81 10.25 24.68
CA SER A 277 -12.34 10.79 25.92
C SER A 277 -11.56 10.17 27.07
N SER A 278 -10.79 11.00 27.77
CA SER A 278 -9.86 10.55 28.81
C SER A 278 -8.88 9.50 28.25
N THR A 279 -8.98 8.22 28.63
CA THR A 279 -8.12 7.13 28.12
C THR A 279 -8.82 6.22 27.11
N THR A 280 -10.07 6.54 26.74
CA THR A 280 -10.88 5.70 25.83
C THR A 280 -10.78 6.20 24.41
N ARG A 281 -10.31 5.33 23.51
CA ARG A 281 -10.23 5.56 22.07
C ARG A 281 -11.51 5.14 21.38
N PHE A 282 -11.98 5.98 20.46
CA PHE A 282 -13.17 5.71 19.67
C PHE A 282 -12.83 5.41 18.22
N ILE A 283 -13.56 4.45 17.63
CA ILE A 283 -13.52 4.19 16.19
C ILE A 283 -14.42 5.24 15.53
N GLY A 284 -13.80 6.23 14.89
CA GLY A 284 -14.50 7.39 14.36
C GLY A 284 -14.89 8.39 15.45
N CYS A 285 -15.59 9.45 15.03
CA CYS A 285 -15.84 10.63 15.87
C CYS A 285 -17.33 10.89 16.12
N THR A 286 -18.13 9.82 16.20
CA THR A 286 -19.59 9.89 16.33
C THR A 286 -20.08 9.85 17.78
N ASP A 287 -19.23 9.45 18.71
CA ASP A 287 -19.61 9.30 20.11
C ASP A 287 -19.73 10.67 20.82
N PRO A 288 -20.85 10.95 21.53
CA PRO A 288 -21.07 12.24 22.18
C PRO A 288 -20.14 12.49 23.38
N SER A 289 -19.46 11.47 23.90
CA SER A 289 -18.53 11.59 25.04
C SER A 289 -17.13 12.08 24.64
N ILE A 290 -16.82 12.14 23.35
CA ILE A 290 -15.54 12.63 22.82
C ILE A 290 -15.30 14.07 23.28
N ASN A 291 -14.10 14.32 23.82
CA ASN A 291 -13.75 15.62 24.37
C ASN A 291 -12.43 16.21 23.85
N HIS A 292 -11.66 15.45 23.07
CA HIS A 292 -10.49 15.94 22.33
C HIS A 292 -10.13 15.03 21.14
N ILE A 293 -9.27 15.55 20.25
CA ILE A 293 -8.54 14.78 19.25
C ILE A 293 -7.11 14.61 19.71
N HIS A 294 -6.66 13.37 19.87
CA HIS A 294 -5.26 13.07 20.09
C HIS A 294 -4.55 12.90 18.75
N ALA A 295 -3.33 13.43 18.62
CA ALA A 295 -2.48 13.22 17.46
C ALA A 295 -1.00 13.07 17.86
N ASN A 296 -0.28 12.18 17.18
CA ASN A 296 1.16 12.01 17.39
C ASN A 296 1.97 12.65 16.27
N ASP A 297 3.20 13.07 16.60
CA ASP A 297 4.16 13.49 15.59
C ASP A 297 4.65 12.30 14.74
N PRO A 298 5.17 12.55 13.52
CA PRO A 298 5.50 11.48 12.58
C PRO A 298 6.79 10.71 12.90
N VAL A 299 7.60 11.15 13.87
CA VAL A 299 9.00 10.72 14.00
C VAL A 299 9.22 9.80 15.19
N ASN A 300 8.58 10.04 16.34
CA ASN A 300 9.09 9.49 17.60
C ASN A 300 8.05 8.80 18.49
N CYS A 301 6.82 8.61 17.99
CA CYS A 301 5.76 7.92 18.73
C CYS A 301 5.58 6.44 18.32
N ASN A 302 6.49 5.86 17.53
CA ASN A 302 6.32 4.50 17.04
C ASN A 302 6.38 3.46 18.16
N CYS A 303 5.20 3.05 18.62
CA CYS A 303 4.95 1.83 19.37
C CYS A 303 4.67 0.71 18.38
N ASN A 304 5.61 0.45 17.46
CA ASN A 304 5.49 -0.45 16.29
C ASN A 304 4.12 -0.46 15.59
#